data_AF-Q1IDK2-F1
#
_entry.id   AF-Q1IDK2-F1
#
_cell.length_a   1.000
_cell.length_b   1.000
_cell.length_c   1.000
_cell.angle_alpha   90.00
_cell.angle_beta   90.00
_cell.angle_gamma   90.00
#
_symmetry.space_group_name_H-M   'P 1'
#
loop_
_entity.id
_entity.type
_entity.pdbx_description
1 polymer ?
#
loop_
_entity_poly.entity_id
_entity_poly.type
_entity_poly.pdbx_seq_one_letter_code
_entity_poly.pdbx_strand_id
1 'polypeptide(L)'
;MRHFAGGEVAPELLGRLLAAAHQAPSVGLMQPWRFIRISQRDLRTRIQALVEEERVRTAEALGERADEFMKLKVEGISDCAEVLVAALMDNREPHIFGRRTLPEMDLASLACAIQNLWLAARAEGLGMGWVSLFDPQALAELLGMPAGAKPVAVLCLGPVSEFYPVPMLVLEDWAEQRPLHEMLYENQWGDRP
;
A
#
# COMPACT_ATOMS: atom_id res chain seq x y z
N MET A 1 -7.14 1.78 6.74
CA MET A 1 -8.50 2.37 6.59
C MET A 1 -9.04 2.02 5.22
N ARG A 2 -10.32 1.67 5.14
CA ARG A 2 -11.01 1.35 3.88
C ARG A 2 -12.33 2.11 3.71
N HIS A 3 -12.75 2.80 4.76
CA HIS A 3 -13.89 3.70 4.77
C HIS A 3 -13.36 5.11 5.01
N PHE A 4 -13.72 6.04 4.14
CA PHE A 4 -13.28 7.43 4.16
C PHE A 4 -14.52 8.33 4.09
N ALA A 5 -14.38 9.56 4.56
CA ALA A 5 -15.47 10.53 4.62
C ALA A 5 -15.50 11.49 3.41
N GLY A 6 -14.78 11.17 2.33
CA GLY A 6 -14.54 12.10 1.23
C GLY A 6 -13.67 13.29 1.66
N GLY A 7 -13.93 14.44 1.07
CA GLY A 7 -13.24 15.69 1.36
C GLY A 7 -11.96 15.87 0.55
N GLU A 8 -11.08 16.74 1.06
CA GLU A 8 -9.85 17.17 0.40
C GLU A 8 -8.67 17.08 1.37
N VAL A 9 -7.45 16.94 0.83
CA VAL A 9 -6.21 17.09 1.59
C VAL A 9 -5.52 18.34 1.09
N ALA A 10 -5.24 19.29 1.98
CA ALA A 10 -4.56 20.52 1.63
C ALA A 10 -3.20 20.21 0.95
N PRO A 11 -2.84 20.90 -0.15
CA PRO A 11 -1.59 20.63 -0.88
C PRO A 11 -0.33 20.66 0.01
N GLU A 12 -0.28 21.58 0.98
CA GLU A 12 0.83 21.72 1.91
C GLU A 12 0.91 20.54 2.89
N LEU A 13 -0.25 20.04 3.33
CA LEU A 13 -0.34 18.84 4.15
C LEU A 13 0.13 17.62 3.36
N LEU A 14 -0.37 17.41 2.14
CA LEU A 14 0.10 16.33 1.27
C LEU A 14 1.62 16.42 1.03
N GLY A 15 2.15 17.62 0.84
CA GLY A 15 3.59 17.88 0.75
C GLY A 15 4.37 17.42 1.99
N ARG A 16 3.88 17.71 3.20
CA ARG A 16 4.51 17.22 4.45
C ARG A 16 4.49 15.69 4.55
N LEU A 17 3.39 15.05 4.15
CA LEU A 17 3.27 13.59 4.18
C LEU A 17 4.26 12.92 3.22
N LEU A 18 4.39 13.46 2.00
CA LEU A 18 5.36 12.98 1.02
C LEU A 18 6.81 13.27 1.47
N ALA A 19 7.05 14.39 2.15
CA ALA A 19 8.35 14.68 2.76
C ALA A 19 8.69 13.65 3.85
N ALA A 20 7.72 13.27 4.70
CA ALA A 20 7.92 12.21 5.71
C ALA A 20 8.24 10.86 5.05
N ALA A 21 7.55 10.51 3.96
CA ALA A 21 7.87 9.32 3.16
C ALA A 21 9.32 9.36 2.64
N HIS A 22 9.76 10.52 2.16
CA HIS A 22 11.11 10.70 1.60
C HIS A 22 12.24 10.58 2.64
N GLN A 23 11.95 10.79 3.93
CA GLN A 23 12.90 10.59 5.02
C GLN A 23 13.12 9.11 5.37
N ALA A 24 12.46 8.17 4.70
CA ALA A 24 12.66 6.75 4.94
C ALA A 24 14.10 6.30 4.59
N PRO A 25 14.63 5.28 5.29
CA PRO A 25 15.86 4.64 4.86
C PRO A 25 15.68 4.00 3.48
N SER A 26 16.76 3.92 2.71
CA SER A 26 16.77 3.13 1.47
C SER A 26 18.10 2.45 1.25
N VAL A 27 18.04 1.27 0.65
CA VAL A 27 19.21 0.46 0.34
C VAL A 27 20.18 1.27 -0.53
N GLY A 28 21.43 1.42 -0.05
CA GLY A 28 22.44 2.22 -0.73
C GLY A 28 22.05 3.68 -1.01
N LEU A 29 21.11 4.25 -0.24
CA LEU A 29 20.50 5.57 -0.49
C LEU A 29 19.85 5.67 -1.90
N MET A 30 19.34 4.56 -2.43
CA MET A 30 18.78 4.49 -3.77
C MET A 30 17.52 5.36 -3.96
N GLN A 31 16.73 5.55 -2.90
CA GLN A 31 15.45 6.27 -2.94
C GLN A 31 14.57 5.84 -4.14
N PRO A 32 14.25 4.53 -4.26
CA PRO A 32 13.71 3.94 -5.48
C PRO A 32 12.25 4.34 -5.76
N TRP A 33 11.59 5.00 -4.81
CA TRP A 33 10.17 5.30 -4.87
C TRP A 33 9.82 6.37 -5.90
N ARG A 34 8.68 6.19 -6.54
CA ARG A 34 7.92 7.19 -7.26
C ARG A 34 6.50 7.19 -6.72
N PHE A 35 5.95 8.37 -6.44
CA PHE A 35 4.56 8.55 -6.04
C PHE A 35 3.84 9.30 -7.16
N ILE A 36 2.82 8.67 -7.75
CA ILE A 36 1.99 9.26 -8.80
C ILE A 36 0.65 9.66 -8.16
N ARG A 37 0.37 10.96 -8.09
CA ARG A 37 -0.93 11.45 -7.61
C ARG A 37 -1.98 11.33 -8.72
N ILE A 38 -3.10 10.69 -8.41
CA ILE A 38 -4.21 10.49 -9.35
C ILE A 38 -5.28 11.54 -9.07
N SER A 39 -5.18 12.69 -9.74
CA SER A 39 -6.16 13.78 -9.63
C SER A 39 -7.31 13.68 -10.63
N GLN A 40 -7.14 12.92 -11.71
CA GLN A 40 -8.16 12.74 -12.74
C GLN A 40 -9.19 11.69 -12.31
N ARG A 41 -10.47 12.06 -12.30
CA ARG A 41 -11.58 11.17 -11.92
C ARG A 41 -11.67 9.94 -12.82
N ASP A 42 -11.55 10.12 -14.14
CA ASP A 42 -11.65 9.01 -15.09
C ASP A 42 -10.51 7.99 -14.90
N LEU A 43 -9.29 8.47 -14.63
CA LEU A 43 -8.16 7.60 -14.34
C LEU A 43 -8.36 6.84 -13.02
N ARG A 44 -8.88 7.52 -11.99
CA ARG A 44 -9.24 6.91 -10.70
C ARG A 44 -10.28 5.79 -10.88
N THR A 45 -11.32 6.01 -11.68
CA THR A 45 -12.33 5.00 -12.01
C THR A 45 -11.72 3.79 -12.73
N ARG A 46 -10.80 4.03 -13.68
CA ARG A 46 -10.12 2.94 -14.40
C ARG A 46 -9.21 2.12 -13.48
N ILE A 47 -8.52 2.76 -12.53
CA ILE A 47 -7.74 2.04 -11.49
C ILE A 47 -8.68 1.20 -10.63
N GLN A 48 -9.82 1.75 -10.21
CA GLN A 48 -10.81 0.99 -9.44
C GLN A 48 -11.32 -0.23 -10.21
N ALA A 49 -11.54 -0.11 -11.53
CA ALA A 49 -11.96 -1.25 -12.36
C ALA A 49 -10.91 -2.37 -12.36
N LEU A 50 -9.61 -2.05 -12.49
CA LEU A 50 -8.53 -3.05 -12.37
C LEU A 50 -8.53 -3.72 -10.99
N VAL A 51 -8.88 -2.97 -9.94
CA VAL A 51 -8.96 -3.51 -8.58
C VAL A 51 -10.14 -4.46 -8.41
N GLU A 52 -11.30 -4.12 -8.97
CA GLU A 52 -12.47 -4.99 -8.92
C GLU A 52 -12.27 -6.27 -9.74
N GLU A 53 -11.65 -6.17 -10.92
CA GLU A 53 -11.26 -7.35 -11.72
C GLU A 53 -10.38 -8.32 -10.93
N GLU A 54 -9.35 -7.79 -10.24
CA GLU A 54 -8.44 -8.62 -9.45
C GLU A 54 -9.09 -9.14 -8.15
N ARG A 55 -10.02 -8.38 -7.55
CA ARG A 55 -10.81 -8.84 -6.41
C ARG A 55 -11.64 -10.08 -6.78
N VAL A 56 -12.29 -10.09 -7.95
CA VAL A 56 -13.04 -11.27 -8.43
C VAL A 56 -12.10 -12.47 -8.60
N ARG A 57 -10.96 -12.30 -9.27
CA ARG A 57 -9.96 -13.38 -9.44
C ARG A 57 -9.41 -13.88 -8.12
N THR A 58 -9.19 -12.99 -7.16
CA THR A 58 -8.74 -13.36 -5.80
C THR A 58 -9.82 -14.17 -5.08
N ALA A 59 -11.10 -13.81 -5.22
CA ALA A 59 -12.20 -14.57 -4.65
C ALA A 59 -12.23 -16.00 -5.23
N GLU A 60 -12.10 -16.14 -6.55
CA GLU A 60 -12.00 -17.45 -7.22
C GLU A 60 -10.82 -18.28 -6.68
N ALA A 61 -9.66 -17.65 -6.49
CA ALA A 61 -8.46 -18.29 -5.94
C ALA A 61 -8.59 -18.71 -4.47
N LEU A 62 -9.48 -18.06 -3.70
CA LEU A 62 -9.74 -18.37 -2.30
C LEU A 62 -10.69 -19.56 -2.10
N GLY A 63 -11.31 -20.07 -3.17
CA GLY A 63 -12.13 -21.29 -3.15
C GLY A 63 -13.26 -21.21 -2.12
N GLU A 64 -13.23 -22.07 -1.10
CA GLU A 64 -14.28 -22.15 -0.07
C GLU A 64 -14.51 -20.84 0.69
N ARG A 65 -13.52 -19.95 0.74
CA ARG A 65 -13.62 -18.65 1.43
C ARG A 65 -14.00 -17.49 0.50
N ALA A 66 -14.37 -17.76 -0.75
CA ALA A 66 -14.72 -16.74 -1.73
C ALA A 66 -15.85 -15.81 -1.23
N ASP A 67 -16.95 -16.38 -0.71
CA ASP A 67 -18.11 -15.61 -0.27
C ASP A 67 -17.82 -14.73 0.95
N GLU A 68 -17.00 -15.22 1.89
CA GLU A 68 -16.52 -14.43 3.04
C GLU A 68 -15.68 -13.25 2.55
N PHE A 69 -14.74 -13.50 1.63
CA PHE A 69 -13.87 -12.48 1.09
C PHE A 69 -14.64 -11.39 0.35
N MET A 70 -15.63 -11.78 -0.45
CA MET A 70 -16.44 -10.84 -1.22
C MET A 70 -17.27 -9.90 -0.35
N LYS A 71 -17.55 -10.24 0.91
CA LYS A 71 -18.20 -9.33 1.86
C LYS A 71 -17.27 -8.26 2.41
N LEU A 72 -15.96 -8.51 2.40
CA LEU A 72 -14.98 -7.55 2.89
C LEU A 72 -14.89 -6.36 1.93
N LYS A 73 -15.00 -5.14 2.49
CA LYS A 73 -14.53 -3.95 1.77
C LYS A 73 -13.01 -4.02 1.72
N VAL A 74 -12.43 -4.14 0.54
CA VAL A 74 -10.98 -4.31 0.33
C VAL A 74 -10.26 -3.03 -0.09
N GLU A 75 -11.00 -2.03 -0.55
CA GLU A 75 -10.48 -0.78 -1.11
C GLU A 75 -11.35 0.42 -0.68
N GLY A 76 -10.81 1.64 -0.83
CA GLY A 76 -11.51 2.89 -0.57
C GLY A 76 -11.19 3.97 -1.61
N ILE A 77 -10.80 3.53 -2.81
CA ILE A 77 -10.38 4.33 -3.95
C ILE A 77 -11.44 5.31 -4.32
N SER A 78 -12.73 5.03 -4.24
CA SER A 78 -13.78 6.01 -4.61
C SER A 78 -14.12 7.01 -3.50
N ASP A 79 -13.89 6.64 -2.24
CA ASP A 79 -14.34 7.42 -1.09
C ASP A 79 -13.24 8.31 -0.48
N CYS A 80 -11.97 8.03 -0.76
CA CYS A 80 -10.86 8.80 -0.20
C CYS A 80 -10.72 10.19 -0.85
N ALA A 81 -10.00 11.09 -0.18
CA ALA A 81 -9.72 12.41 -0.72
C ALA A 81 -8.63 12.35 -1.82
N GLU A 82 -7.58 11.56 -1.58
CA GLU A 82 -6.42 11.44 -2.45
C GLU A 82 -6.14 9.98 -2.79
N VAL A 83 -5.73 9.74 -4.04
CA VAL A 83 -5.22 8.46 -4.51
C VAL A 83 -3.77 8.65 -4.97
N LEU A 84 -2.85 7.88 -4.40
CA LEU A 84 -1.45 7.84 -4.81
C LEU A 84 -1.12 6.44 -5.29
N VAL A 85 -0.41 6.30 -6.42
CA VAL A 85 0.24 5.04 -6.80
C VAL A 85 1.70 5.12 -6.40
N ALA A 86 2.10 4.24 -5.49
CA ALA A 86 3.48 4.09 -5.07
C ALA A 86 4.15 2.99 -5.90
N ALA A 87 5.27 3.33 -6.53
CA ALA A 87 5.96 2.50 -7.50
C ALA A 87 7.48 2.50 -7.28
N LEU A 88 8.13 1.45 -7.76
CA LEU A 88 9.56 1.43 -7.98
C LEU A 88 9.88 2.07 -9.34
N MET A 89 10.90 2.93 -9.39
CA MET A 89 11.45 3.49 -10.63
C MET A 89 12.02 2.41 -11.53
N ASP A 90 12.20 2.69 -12.81
CA ASP A 90 12.97 1.88 -13.76
C ASP A 90 14.49 1.96 -13.48
N ASN A 91 15.28 1.25 -14.28
CA ASN A 91 16.75 1.26 -14.25
C ASN A 91 17.34 1.05 -12.85
N ARG A 92 16.84 0.04 -12.13
CA ARG A 92 17.27 -0.28 -10.77
C ARG A 92 18.53 -1.14 -10.78
N GLU A 93 18.77 -1.88 -11.85
CA GLU A 93 19.80 -2.90 -12.00
C GLU A 93 21.23 -2.39 -11.72
N PRO A 94 21.62 -1.15 -12.11
CA PRO A 94 22.93 -0.60 -11.76
C PRO A 94 23.13 -0.34 -10.25
N HIS A 95 22.06 -0.29 -9.46
CA HIS A 95 22.14 -0.07 -8.00
C HIS A 95 22.47 -1.39 -7.29
N ILE A 96 23.77 -1.71 -7.23
CA ILE A 96 24.31 -2.97 -6.68
C ILE A 96 24.43 -2.93 -5.15
N PHE A 97 24.76 -1.77 -4.58
CA PHE A 97 25.04 -1.65 -3.14
C PHE A 97 23.80 -2.03 -2.32
N GLY A 98 23.91 -3.13 -1.57
CA GLY A 98 22.84 -3.69 -0.74
C GLY A 98 21.77 -4.50 -1.50
N ARG A 99 21.85 -4.59 -2.83
CA ARG A 99 20.90 -5.34 -3.68
C ARG A 99 21.50 -6.52 -4.44
N ARG A 100 22.83 -6.64 -4.50
CA ARG A 100 23.53 -7.72 -5.24
C ARG A 100 23.00 -9.12 -4.93
N THR A 101 22.72 -9.41 -3.65
CA THR A 101 22.24 -10.72 -3.18
C THR A 101 20.80 -10.70 -2.69
N LEU A 102 20.22 -9.51 -2.54
CA LEU A 102 18.84 -9.27 -2.06
C LEU A 102 18.21 -8.19 -2.96
N PRO A 103 17.89 -8.51 -4.23
CA PRO A 103 17.40 -7.53 -5.20
C PRO A 103 16.15 -6.77 -4.75
N GLU A 104 15.32 -7.39 -3.91
CA GLU A 104 14.07 -6.87 -3.34
C GLU A 104 14.26 -5.81 -2.24
N MET A 105 15.49 -5.46 -1.86
CA MET A 105 15.71 -4.40 -0.88
C MET A 105 15.25 -3.01 -1.37
N ASP A 106 15.03 -2.83 -2.67
CA ASP A 106 14.36 -1.66 -3.23
C ASP A 106 12.87 -1.61 -2.83
N LEU A 107 12.16 -2.75 -2.90
CA LEU A 107 10.79 -2.92 -2.43
C LEU A 107 10.70 -2.69 -0.92
N ALA A 108 11.63 -3.25 -0.14
CA ALA A 108 11.69 -2.99 1.31
C ALA A 108 11.87 -1.50 1.61
N SER A 109 12.72 -0.80 0.84
CA SER A 109 12.92 0.65 0.96
C SER A 109 11.64 1.43 0.67
N LEU A 110 10.91 1.06 -0.39
CA LEU A 110 9.60 1.66 -0.70
C LEU A 110 8.57 1.39 0.40
N ALA A 111 8.55 0.18 0.97
CA ALA A 111 7.65 -0.15 2.07
C ALA A 111 7.93 0.73 3.31
N CYS A 112 9.20 1.02 3.63
CA CYS A 112 9.55 1.99 4.68
C CYS A 112 9.02 3.40 4.37
N ALA A 113 9.13 3.87 3.12
CA ALA A 113 8.60 5.17 2.72
C ALA A 113 7.07 5.24 2.88
N ILE A 114 6.36 4.18 2.47
CA ILE A 114 4.91 4.10 2.65
C ILE A 114 4.55 4.07 4.14
N GLN A 115 5.31 3.35 4.97
CA GLN A 115 5.06 3.28 6.41
C GLN A 115 5.26 4.64 7.10
N ASN A 116 6.29 5.41 6.74
CA ASN A 116 6.46 6.78 7.23
C ASN A 116 5.28 7.67 6.83
N LEU A 117 4.82 7.56 5.57
CA LEU A 117 3.64 8.28 5.09
C LEU A 117 2.40 7.91 5.92
N TRP A 118 2.21 6.63 6.22
CA TRP A 118 1.08 6.12 7.00
C TRP A 118 1.04 6.71 8.41
N LEU A 119 2.17 6.68 9.11
CA LEU A 119 2.27 7.20 10.47
C LEU A 119 2.11 8.72 10.52
N ALA A 120 2.70 9.44 9.55
CA ALA A 120 2.51 10.89 9.42
C ALA A 120 1.05 11.24 9.13
N ALA A 121 0.38 10.51 8.24
CA ALA A 121 -1.04 10.70 7.95
C ALA A 121 -1.89 10.50 9.21
N ARG A 122 -1.61 9.46 10.00
CA ARG A 122 -2.31 9.19 11.26
C ARG A 122 -2.10 10.31 12.29
N ALA A 123 -0.90 10.87 12.38
CA ALA A 123 -0.59 12.00 13.28
C ALA A 123 -1.36 13.27 12.89
N GLU A 124 -1.59 13.47 11.59
CA GLU A 124 -2.38 14.57 11.01
C GLU A 124 -3.90 14.27 11.00
N GLY A 125 -4.33 13.17 11.61
CA GLY A 125 -5.75 12.79 11.71
C GLY A 125 -6.37 12.20 10.44
N LEU A 126 -5.55 11.86 9.45
CA LEU A 126 -6.00 11.25 8.20
C LEU A 126 -5.95 9.72 8.28
N GLY A 127 -6.93 9.07 7.65
CA GLY A 127 -6.89 7.65 7.36
C GLY A 127 -6.00 7.37 6.15
N MET A 128 -5.38 6.20 6.14
CA MET A 128 -4.71 5.67 4.96
C MET A 128 -5.03 4.19 4.75
N GLY A 129 -5.14 3.77 3.50
CA GLY A 129 -5.42 2.40 3.09
C GLY A 129 -4.49 1.97 1.96
N TRP A 130 -3.95 0.76 2.07
CA TRP A 130 -3.17 0.12 1.01
C TRP A 130 -4.06 -0.86 0.25
N VAL A 131 -4.14 -0.69 -1.07
CA VAL A 131 -4.77 -1.63 -2.00
C VAL A 131 -3.68 -2.28 -2.85
N SER A 132 -3.66 -3.61 -2.86
CA SER A 132 -2.72 -4.44 -3.63
C SER A 132 -3.42 -5.53 -4.46
N LEU A 133 -4.73 -5.40 -4.65
CA LEU A 133 -5.53 -6.25 -5.52
C LEU A 133 -5.55 -5.58 -6.89
N PHE A 134 -4.51 -5.75 -7.70
CA PHE A 134 -4.48 -5.33 -9.10
C PHE A 134 -3.37 -6.10 -9.82
N ASP A 135 -3.50 -6.29 -11.13
CA ASP A 135 -2.39 -6.76 -11.96
C ASP A 135 -1.35 -5.62 -12.14
N PRO A 136 -0.08 -5.80 -11.72
CA PRO A 136 0.91 -4.74 -11.80
C PRO A 136 1.25 -4.30 -13.22
N GLN A 137 1.14 -5.20 -14.22
CA GLN A 137 1.42 -4.88 -15.62
C GLN A 137 0.31 -4.02 -16.20
N ALA A 138 -0.96 -4.38 -15.98
CA ALA A 138 -2.12 -3.61 -16.40
C ALA A 138 -2.13 -2.20 -15.78
N LEU A 139 -1.79 -2.08 -14.49
CA LEU A 139 -1.68 -0.77 -13.84
C LEU A 139 -0.50 0.05 -14.38
N ALA A 140 0.64 -0.59 -14.67
CA ALA A 140 1.79 0.08 -15.28
C ALA A 140 1.47 0.63 -16.66
N GLU A 141 0.79 -0.16 -17.51
CA GLU A 141 0.31 0.25 -18.83
C GLU A 141 -0.69 1.39 -18.75
N LEU A 142 -1.67 1.28 -17.84
CA LEU A 142 -2.68 2.32 -17.59
C LEU A 142 -2.05 3.67 -17.23
N LEU A 143 -0.95 3.64 -16.46
CA LEU A 143 -0.24 4.83 -15.99
C LEU A 143 0.89 5.28 -16.93
N GLY A 144 1.12 4.59 -18.05
CA GLY A 144 2.21 4.89 -18.98
C GLY A 144 3.60 4.79 -18.34
N MET A 145 3.77 3.83 -17.42
CA MET A 145 5.04 3.65 -16.71
C MET A 145 6.13 3.11 -17.65
N PRO A 146 7.40 3.53 -17.49
CA PRO A 146 8.50 3.03 -18.30
C PRO A 146 8.78 1.55 -18.01
N ALA A 147 9.39 0.86 -18.98
CA ALA A 147 9.82 -0.52 -18.81
C ALA A 147 10.76 -0.66 -17.61
N GLY A 148 10.52 -1.66 -16.76
CA GLY A 148 11.29 -1.90 -15.54
C GLY A 148 10.77 -1.16 -14.31
N ALA A 149 9.95 -0.11 -14.45
CA ALA A 149 9.21 0.44 -13.33
C ALA A 149 8.09 -0.52 -12.89
N LYS A 150 7.71 -0.47 -11.62
CA LYS A 150 6.74 -1.43 -11.06
C LYS A 150 5.81 -0.76 -10.05
N PRO A 151 4.49 -0.69 -10.28
CA PRO A 151 3.56 -0.25 -9.25
C PRO A 151 3.50 -1.32 -8.14
N VAL A 152 3.47 -0.85 -6.89
CA VAL A 152 3.52 -1.70 -5.69
C VAL A 152 2.30 -1.47 -4.80
N ALA A 153 1.77 -0.26 -4.76
CA ALA A 153 0.61 0.06 -3.94
C ALA A 153 -0.27 1.11 -4.59
N VAL A 154 -1.59 0.94 -4.51
CA VAL A 154 -2.55 2.03 -4.64
C VAL A 154 -2.91 2.46 -3.22
N LEU A 155 -2.57 3.69 -2.87
CA LEU A 155 -2.77 4.26 -1.54
C LEU A 155 -3.97 5.20 -1.57
N CYS A 156 -4.94 4.92 -0.71
CA CYS A 156 -6.09 5.78 -0.45
C CYS A 156 -5.78 6.62 0.79
N LEU A 157 -5.92 7.94 0.71
CA LEU A 157 -5.63 8.88 1.79
C LEU A 157 -6.79 9.86 1.96
N GLY A 158 -7.18 10.15 3.19
CA GLY A 158 -8.15 11.21 3.44
C GLY A 158 -8.80 11.18 4.82
N PRO A 159 -9.71 12.14 5.09
CA PRO A 159 -10.52 12.17 6.29
C PRO A 159 -11.29 10.87 6.51
N VAL A 160 -11.45 10.51 7.79
CA VAL A 160 -12.27 9.38 8.23
C VAL A 160 -13.22 9.85 9.33
N SER A 161 -14.42 9.26 9.41
CA SER A 161 -15.35 9.54 10.50
C SER A 161 -14.82 9.05 11.85
N GLU A 162 -14.14 7.91 11.81
CA GLU A 162 -13.51 7.27 12.97
C GLU A 162 -12.36 6.35 12.53
N PHE A 163 -11.48 6.01 13.46
CA PHE A 163 -10.49 4.96 13.27
C PHE A 163 -10.98 3.67 13.91
N TYR A 164 -10.76 2.53 13.26
CA TYR A 164 -11.12 1.24 13.84
C TYR A 164 -10.38 1.02 15.17
N PRO A 165 -11.05 0.49 16.18
CA PRO A 165 -10.42 0.20 17.48
C PRO A 165 -9.43 -0.96 17.40
N VAL A 166 -9.60 -1.85 16.42
CA VAL A 166 -8.73 -3.01 16.12
C VAL A 166 -8.67 -3.21 14.58
N PRO A 167 -7.78 -4.07 14.04
CA PRO A 167 -7.75 -4.31 12.60
C PRO A 167 -9.12 -4.77 12.07
N MET A 168 -9.56 -4.21 10.94
CA MET A 168 -10.86 -4.52 10.33
C MET A 168 -11.05 -6.03 10.06
N LEU A 169 -9.99 -6.75 9.69
CA LEU A 169 -10.07 -8.20 9.45
C LEU A 169 -10.34 -9.00 10.74
N VAL A 170 -10.06 -8.44 11.91
CA VAL A 170 -10.45 -9.01 13.20
C VAL A 170 -11.92 -8.69 13.48
N LEU A 171 -12.37 -7.46 13.19
CA LEU A 171 -13.78 -7.06 13.37
C LEU A 171 -14.74 -7.86 12.48
N GLU A 172 -14.30 -8.24 11.28
CA GLU A 172 -15.09 -9.00 10.30
C GLU A 172 -14.86 -10.52 10.41
N ASP A 173 -14.28 -10.99 11.53
CA ASP A 173 -14.01 -12.41 11.80
C ASP A 173 -13.23 -13.14 10.68
N TRP A 174 -12.44 -12.40 9.89
CA TRP A 174 -11.66 -12.97 8.79
C TRP A 174 -10.39 -13.68 9.28
N ALA A 175 -9.76 -13.13 10.32
CA ALA A 175 -8.57 -13.69 10.96
C ALA A 175 -8.40 -13.15 12.39
N GLU A 176 -7.84 -13.98 13.26
CA GLU A 176 -7.49 -13.58 14.63
C GLU A 176 -6.08 -13.00 14.71
N GLN A 177 -5.89 -12.01 15.58
CA GLN A 177 -4.57 -11.47 15.87
C GLN A 177 -3.78 -12.45 16.74
N ARG A 178 -2.65 -12.92 16.21
CA ARG A 178 -1.74 -13.83 16.91
C ARG A 178 -0.88 -13.09 17.96
N PRO A 179 -0.54 -13.73 19.07
CA PRO A 179 0.29 -13.11 20.10
C PRO A 179 1.75 -12.99 19.65
N LEU A 180 2.42 -11.91 20.08
CA LEU A 180 3.80 -11.59 19.65
C LEU A 180 4.81 -12.72 19.88
N HIS A 181 4.66 -13.49 20.95
CA HIS A 181 5.60 -14.56 21.29
C HIS A 181 5.63 -15.70 20.26
N GLU A 182 4.66 -15.79 19.35
CA GLU A 182 4.69 -16.75 18.24
C GLU A 182 5.56 -16.29 17.05
N MET A 183 5.95 -15.01 17.02
CA MET A 183 6.83 -14.41 16.00
C MET A 183 8.22 -14.07 16.55
N LEU A 184 8.51 -14.44 17.79
CA LEU A 184 9.75 -14.12 18.47
C LEU A 184 10.52 -15.39 18.80
N TYR A 185 11.77 -15.45 18.32
CA TYR A 185 12.71 -16.49 18.65
C TYR A 185 14.01 -15.87 19.18
N GLU A 186 14.74 -16.60 20.02
CA GLU A 186 16.04 -16.23 20.56
C GLU A 186 17.14 -17.05 19.89
N ASN A 187 18.10 -16.38 19.24
CA ASN A 187 19.26 -16.96 18.56
C ASN A 187 18.97 -17.84 17.33
N GLN A 188 18.07 -18.81 17.41
CA GLN A 188 17.75 -19.77 16.34
C GLN A 188 16.25 -19.86 16.07
N TRP A 189 15.89 -20.29 14.86
CA TRP A 189 14.49 -20.50 14.49
C TRP A 189 13.85 -21.59 15.35
N GLY A 190 12.80 -21.24 16.10
CA GLY A 190 12.07 -22.16 16.97
C GLY A 190 12.40 -22.04 18.46
N ASP A 191 13.55 -21.47 18.80
CA ASP A 191 13.98 -21.29 20.20
C ASP A 191 13.26 -20.06 20.78
N ARG A 192 12.45 -20.23 21.83
CA ARG A 192 11.68 -19.12 22.41
C ARG A 192 12.49 -18.40 23.49
N PRO A 193 12.37 -17.05 23.58
CA PRO A 193 12.98 -16.27 24.65
C PRO A 193 12.31 -16.46 26.02
#